data_AF-A0A2D9WN11-F1
#
_entry.id   AF-A0A2D9WN11-F1
#
_cell.length_a   1.000
_cell.length_b   1.000
_cell.length_c   1.000
_cell.angle_alpha   90.00
_cell.angle_beta   90.00
_cell.angle_gamma   90.00
#
_symmetry.space_group_name_H-M   'P 1'
#
loop_
_entity.id
_entity.type
_entity.pdbx_description
1 polymer ?
#
loop_
_entity_poly.entity_id
_entity_poly.type
_entity_poly.pdbx_seq_one_letter_code
_entity_poly.pdbx_strand_id
1 'polypeptide(L)'
;MKSNTITGTFFIVAGLGPLIVYLILGGLEIISTLQMELIASWILLSVPIAFMRTKDAMPTGIGKEMAQIGLLIIVISTAGGMVADSFASVGNDGGREAVGRLVWASLFLGLAFTGFGYYLQEFFNKILSGLLGLLGCIGFLAIGIGGVGDDAYGEMVWPLFMLVMLVLGVTTLRRAE
;
A
#
# COMPACT_ATOMS: atom_id res chain seq x y z
N MET A 1 11.70 -14.41 -17.03
CA MET A 1 10.98 -14.37 -15.73
C MET A 1 9.50 -14.60 -16.00
N LYS A 2 8.82 -15.47 -15.24
CA LYS A 2 7.37 -15.66 -15.38
C LYS A 2 6.64 -14.37 -14.97
N SER A 3 5.49 -14.06 -15.59
CA SER A 3 4.74 -12.82 -15.30
C SER A 3 4.42 -12.65 -13.80
N ASN A 4 4.11 -13.75 -13.12
CA ASN A 4 3.83 -13.81 -11.69
C ASN A 4 5.07 -13.51 -10.83
N THR A 5 6.29 -13.80 -11.32
CA THR A 5 7.53 -13.47 -10.62
C THR A 5 7.68 -11.96 -10.44
N ILE A 6 7.41 -11.19 -11.49
CA ILE A 6 7.51 -9.73 -11.44
C ILE A 6 6.45 -9.16 -10.48
N THR A 7 5.19 -9.60 -10.63
CA THR A 7 4.09 -9.13 -9.78
C THR A 7 4.34 -9.42 -8.30
N GLY A 8 4.75 -10.65 -7.96
CA GLY A 8 5.07 -11.02 -6.59
C GLY A 8 6.25 -10.23 -6.02
N THR A 9 7.26 -9.93 -6.85
CA THR A 9 8.40 -9.10 -6.43
C THR A 9 7.96 -7.69 -6.05
N PHE A 10 7.07 -7.05 -6.82
CA PHE A 10 6.59 -5.71 -6.47
C PHE A 10 5.85 -5.68 -5.14
N PHE A 11 5.02 -6.69 -4.84
CA PHE A 11 4.40 -6.82 -3.52
C PHE A 11 5.42 -7.02 -2.39
N ILE A 12 6.47 -7.82 -2.61
CA ILE A 12 7.54 -8.00 -1.62
C ILE A 12 8.29 -6.68 -1.39
N VAL A 13 8.61 -5.94 -2.46
CA VAL A 13 9.25 -4.62 -2.36
C VAL A 13 8.35 -3.63 -1.60
N ALA A 14 7.04 -3.66 -1.82
CA ALA A 14 6.09 -2.85 -1.06
C ALA A 14 6.09 -3.18 0.45
N GLY A 15 6.20 -4.46 0.79
CA GLY A 15 6.16 -4.92 2.19
C GLY A 15 7.49 -4.72 2.93
N LEU A 16 8.63 -4.98 2.30
CA LEU A 16 9.95 -4.94 2.95
C LEU A 16 10.69 -3.62 2.74
N GLY A 17 10.44 -2.94 1.62
CA GLY A 17 11.19 -1.75 1.25
C GLY A 17 11.10 -0.63 2.30
N PRO A 18 9.90 -0.27 2.81
CA PRO A 18 9.79 0.73 3.88
C PRO A 18 10.55 0.33 5.14
N LEU A 19 10.53 -0.95 5.54
CA LEU A 19 11.29 -1.43 6.70
C LEU A 19 12.80 -1.23 6.52
N ILE A 20 13.32 -1.55 5.34
CA ILE A 20 14.74 -1.36 5.02
C ILE A 20 15.08 0.14 5.07
N VAL A 21 14.25 0.99 4.49
CA VAL A 21 14.51 2.44 4.45
C VAL A 21 14.44 3.06 5.84
N TYR A 22 13.33 2.89 6.57
CA TYR A 22 13.13 3.57 7.86
C TYR A 22 13.95 2.93 8.99
N LEU A 23 13.97 1.61 9.11
CA LEU A 23 14.61 0.95 10.26
C LEU A 23 16.11 0.71 10.07
N ILE A 24 16.55 0.40 8.84
CA ILE A 24 17.97 0.10 8.58
C ILE A 24 18.68 1.37 8.13
N LEU A 25 18.31 1.96 7.00
CA LEU A 25 19.05 3.11 6.46
C LEU A 25 18.85 4.37 7.32
N GLY A 26 17.61 4.65 7.71
CA GLY A 26 17.26 5.77 8.56
C GLY A 26 17.67 5.57 10.02
N GLY A 27 17.31 4.43 10.60
CA GLY A 27 17.63 4.09 11.99
C GLY A 27 19.14 3.98 12.29
N LEU A 28 19.97 3.67 11.29
CA LEU A 28 21.44 3.69 11.41
C LEU A 28 22.06 5.02 10.96
N GLU A 29 21.26 6.05 10.69
CA GLU A 29 21.69 7.39 10.27
C GLU A 29 22.57 7.38 8.99
N ILE A 30 22.39 6.40 8.11
CA ILE A 30 23.14 6.27 6.85
C ILE A 30 22.67 7.32 5.83
N ILE A 31 21.39 7.72 5.90
CA ILE A 31 20.76 8.68 5.00
C ILE A 31 20.00 9.75 5.80
N SER A 32 19.84 10.94 5.22
CA SER A 32 19.07 12.02 5.84
C SER A 32 17.56 11.75 5.81
N THR A 33 16.78 12.44 6.64
CA THR A 33 15.30 12.38 6.63
C THR A 33 14.74 12.65 5.24
N LEU A 34 15.29 13.63 4.52
CA LEU A 34 14.88 13.91 3.15
C LEU A 34 15.09 12.71 2.22
N GLN A 35 16.26 12.08 2.29
CA GLN A 35 16.55 10.89 1.48
C GLN A 35 15.64 9.72 1.86
N MET A 36 15.34 9.57 3.15
CA MET A 36 14.46 8.53 3.67
C MET A 36 13.06 8.62 3.06
N GLU A 37 12.42 9.77 3.17
CA GLU A 37 11.06 9.98 2.64
C GLU A 37 11.00 9.83 1.12
N LEU A 38 12.01 10.32 0.40
CA LEU A 38 12.08 10.18 -1.07
C LEU A 38 12.20 8.72 -1.51
N ILE A 39 13.12 7.96 -0.90
CA ILE A 39 13.35 6.56 -1.27
C ILE A 39 12.13 5.72 -0.88
N ALA A 40 11.56 5.92 0.32
CA ALA A 40 10.36 5.22 0.76
C ALA A 40 9.17 5.49 -0.19
N SER A 41 8.97 6.75 -0.58
CA SER A 41 7.97 7.17 -1.56
C SER A 41 8.13 6.46 -2.91
N TRP A 42 9.36 6.35 -3.45
CA TRP A 42 9.60 5.66 -4.73
C TRP A 42 9.39 4.15 -4.62
N ILE A 43 9.78 3.54 -3.49
CA ILE A 43 9.51 2.14 -3.20
C ILE A 43 8.00 1.89 -3.16
N LEU A 44 7.22 2.80 -2.58
CA LEU A 44 5.77 2.65 -2.45
C LEU A 44 5.05 2.58 -3.81
N LEU A 45 5.64 3.11 -4.88
CA LEU A 45 5.12 2.94 -6.25
C LEU A 45 5.02 1.47 -6.68
N SER A 46 5.72 0.55 -6.01
CA SER A 46 5.55 -0.88 -6.25
C SER A 46 4.13 -1.37 -5.97
N VAL A 47 3.39 -0.71 -5.07
CA VAL A 47 2.01 -1.05 -4.69
C VAL A 47 1.04 -0.90 -5.86
N PRO A 48 0.84 0.30 -6.46
CA PRO A 48 -0.03 0.45 -7.61
C PRO A 48 0.44 -0.38 -8.81
N ILE A 49 1.74 -0.57 -9.01
CA ILE A 49 2.27 -1.41 -10.09
C ILE A 49 1.87 -2.88 -9.89
N ALA A 50 1.99 -3.41 -8.66
CA ALA A 50 1.59 -4.77 -8.35
C ALA A 50 0.09 -4.98 -8.59
N PHE A 51 -0.74 -4.05 -8.10
CA PHE A 51 -2.20 -4.11 -8.27
C PHE A 51 -2.68 -3.90 -9.71
N MET A 52 -1.96 -3.12 -10.51
CA MET A 52 -2.21 -2.99 -11.95
C MET A 52 -2.05 -4.34 -12.66
N ARG A 53 -0.93 -5.03 -12.40
CA ARG A 53 -0.62 -6.32 -13.02
C ARG A 53 -1.62 -7.42 -12.62
N THR A 54 -2.01 -7.48 -11.35
CA THR A 54 -3.01 -8.46 -10.89
C THR A 54 -4.39 -8.17 -11.48
N LYS A 55 -4.82 -6.89 -11.52
CA LYS A 55 -6.06 -6.48 -12.17
C LYS A 55 -6.09 -6.87 -13.65
N ASP A 56 -4.99 -6.69 -14.38
CA ASP A 56 -4.92 -7.08 -15.80
C ASP A 56 -5.08 -8.58 -16.00
N ALA A 57 -4.56 -9.39 -15.07
CA ALA A 57 -4.71 -10.84 -15.07
C ALA A 57 -6.09 -11.34 -14.59
N MET A 58 -6.94 -10.48 -14.02
CA MET A 58 -8.29 -10.89 -13.60
C MET A 58 -9.20 -11.15 -14.80
N PRO A 59 -10.06 -12.19 -14.73
CA PRO A 59 -11.16 -12.35 -15.68
C PRO A 59 -12.15 -11.19 -15.58
N THR A 60 -12.85 -10.89 -16.67
CA THR A 60 -13.89 -9.84 -16.70
C THR A 60 -15.02 -10.19 -15.73
N GLY A 61 -15.50 -9.19 -14.99
CA GLY A 61 -16.58 -9.32 -14.02
C GLY A 61 -16.59 -8.17 -13.01
N ILE A 62 -17.62 -8.13 -12.16
CA ILE A 62 -17.81 -7.09 -11.14
C ILE A 62 -16.60 -7.00 -10.20
N GLY A 63 -15.98 -8.13 -9.86
CA GLY A 63 -14.78 -8.16 -9.02
C GLY A 63 -13.60 -7.44 -9.69
N LYS A 64 -13.42 -7.61 -11.01
CA LYS A 64 -12.41 -6.87 -11.78
C LYS A 64 -12.71 -5.38 -11.79
N GLU A 65 -13.96 -4.97 -12.08
CA GLU A 65 -14.40 -3.56 -12.08
C GLU A 65 -14.10 -2.88 -10.74
N MET A 66 -14.46 -3.52 -9.63
CA MET A 66 -14.16 -3.04 -8.28
C MET A 66 -12.64 -2.90 -8.04
N ALA A 67 -11.85 -3.87 -8.49
CA ALA A 67 -10.40 -3.77 -8.38
C ALA A 67 -9.80 -2.65 -9.24
N GLN A 68 -10.41 -2.29 -10.38
CA GLN A 68 -9.97 -1.13 -11.18
C GLN A 68 -10.28 0.19 -10.47
N ILE A 69 -11.46 0.30 -9.85
CA ILE A 69 -11.84 1.46 -9.04
C ILE A 69 -10.85 1.61 -7.88
N GLY A 70 -10.59 0.52 -7.15
CA GLY A 70 -9.62 0.51 -6.05
C GLY A 70 -8.22 0.93 -6.51
N LEU A 71 -7.74 0.39 -7.63
CA LEU A 71 -6.45 0.77 -8.20
C LEU A 71 -6.37 2.26 -8.56
N LEU A 72 -7.41 2.82 -9.17
CA LEU A 72 -7.44 4.24 -9.52
C LEU A 72 -7.27 5.11 -8.26
N ILE A 73 -8.00 4.77 -7.19
CA ILE A 73 -7.88 5.45 -5.91
C ILE A 73 -6.46 5.31 -5.35
N ILE A 74 -5.90 4.09 -5.34
CA ILE A 74 -4.52 3.84 -4.88
C ILE A 74 -3.51 4.71 -5.64
N VAL A 75 -3.62 4.81 -6.97
CA VAL A 75 -2.69 5.60 -7.80
C VAL A 75 -2.74 7.09 -7.42
N ILE A 76 -3.96 7.66 -7.35
CA ILE A 76 -4.15 9.08 -7.01
C ILE A 76 -3.65 9.35 -5.58
N SER A 77 -4.01 8.49 -4.64
CA SER A 77 -3.63 8.60 -3.24
C SER A 77 -2.14 8.43 -3.02
N THR A 78 -1.47 7.54 -3.75
CA THR A 78 -0.01 7.37 -3.65
C THR A 78 0.69 8.63 -4.11
N ALA A 79 0.28 9.21 -5.25
CA ALA A 79 0.85 10.47 -5.72
C ALA A 79 0.64 11.63 -4.72
N GLY A 80 -0.55 11.74 -4.13
CA GLY A 80 -0.84 12.71 -3.08
C GLY A 80 -0.06 12.45 -1.77
N GLY A 81 0.12 11.18 -1.41
CA GLY A 81 0.89 10.75 -0.25
C GLY A 81 2.36 11.15 -0.33
N MET A 82 2.97 10.99 -1.52
CA MET A 82 4.35 11.46 -1.76
C MET A 82 4.48 12.98 -1.55
N VAL A 83 3.42 13.75 -1.82
CA VAL A 83 3.40 15.19 -1.50
C VAL A 83 3.34 15.41 0.01
N ALA A 84 2.52 14.64 0.75
CA ALA A 84 2.49 14.71 2.21
C ALA A 84 3.86 14.37 2.83
N ASP A 85 4.53 13.34 2.33
CA ASP A 85 5.87 12.93 2.79
C ASP A 85 6.93 13.99 2.46
N SER A 86 6.76 14.74 1.37
CA SER A 86 7.65 15.88 1.06
C SER A 86 7.56 16.99 2.12
N PHE A 87 6.39 17.21 2.73
CA PHE A 87 6.27 18.13 3.87
C PHE A 87 6.95 17.58 5.12
N ALA A 88 6.81 16.28 5.38
CA ALA A 88 7.51 15.59 6.47
C ALA A 88 9.02 15.76 6.36
N SER A 89 9.54 15.63 5.14
CA SER A 89 10.97 15.68 4.82
C SER A 89 11.67 16.99 5.19
N VAL A 90 10.90 18.07 5.36
CA VAL A 90 11.37 19.41 5.73
C VAL A 90 10.86 19.87 7.10
N GLY A 91 10.24 18.99 7.89
CA GLY A 91 9.72 19.27 9.22
C GLY A 91 8.43 20.10 9.23
N ASN A 92 7.63 20.07 8.15
CA ASN A 92 6.32 20.72 8.12
C ASN A 92 5.19 19.74 8.50
N ASP A 93 5.03 19.50 9.80
CA ASP A 93 4.05 18.53 10.31
C ASP A 93 2.61 18.92 10.03
N GLY A 94 2.28 20.21 10.04
CA GLY A 94 0.93 20.69 9.73
C GLY A 94 0.52 20.41 8.28
N GLY A 95 1.44 20.63 7.33
CA GLY A 95 1.24 20.28 5.92
C GLY A 95 1.15 18.77 5.70
N ARG A 96 2.01 18.00 6.38
CA ARG A 96 2.00 16.54 6.38
C ARG A 96 0.66 15.99 6.86
N GLU A 97 0.15 16.45 8.00
CA GLU A 97 -1.12 15.97 8.56
C GLU A 97 -2.30 16.33 7.65
N ALA A 98 -2.39 17.59 7.23
CA ALA A 98 -3.52 18.07 6.44
C ALA A 98 -3.68 17.33 5.11
N VAL A 99 -2.58 17.11 4.38
CA VAL A 99 -2.59 16.38 3.11
C VAL A 99 -2.62 14.87 3.37
N GLY A 100 -1.73 14.38 4.23
CA GLY A 100 -1.53 12.98 4.55
C GLY A 100 -2.81 12.31 5.01
N ARG A 101 -3.61 12.96 5.85
CA ARG A 101 -4.85 12.39 6.38
C ARG A 101 -5.83 12.05 5.27
N LEU A 102 -5.99 12.97 4.32
CA LEU A 102 -6.89 12.78 3.18
C LEU A 102 -6.38 11.68 2.26
N VAL A 103 -5.11 11.75 1.85
CA VAL A 103 -4.56 10.90 0.80
C VAL A 103 -4.27 9.49 1.29
N TRP A 104 -3.74 9.33 2.51
CA TRP A 104 -3.45 8.01 3.08
C TRP A 104 -4.71 7.26 3.48
N ALA A 105 -5.70 7.93 4.07
CA ALA A 105 -7.00 7.30 4.30
C ALA A 105 -7.59 6.81 2.96
N SER A 106 -7.53 7.65 1.92
CA SER A 106 -8.01 7.28 0.59
C SER A 106 -7.24 6.11 -0.02
N LEU A 107 -5.94 5.96 0.24
CA LEU A 107 -5.18 4.77 -0.17
C LEU A 107 -5.80 3.50 0.42
N PHE A 108 -6.12 3.51 1.72
CA PHE A 108 -6.76 2.37 2.38
C PHE A 108 -8.18 2.12 1.87
N LEU A 109 -8.93 3.16 1.51
CA LEU A 109 -10.20 2.98 0.79
C LEU A 109 -9.99 2.25 -0.54
N GLY A 110 -8.95 2.62 -1.29
CA GLY A 110 -8.57 1.93 -2.52
C GLY A 110 -8.22 0.45 -2.27
N LEU A 111 -7.45 0.15 -1.22
CA LEU A 111 -7.15 -1.23 -0.81
C LEU A 111 -8.41 -2.02 -0.45
N ALA A 112 -9.41 -1.39 0.18
CA ALA A 112 -10.68 -2.03 0.51
C ALA A 112 -11.40 -2.50 -0.77
N PHE A 113 -11.55 -1.60 -1.75
CA PHE A 113 -12.16 -1.91 -3.04
C PHE A 113 -11.38 -2.99 -3.81
N THR A 114 -10.05 -2.91 -3.82
CA THR A 114 -9.21 -3.92 -4.46
C THR A 114 -9.32 -5.28 -3.77
N GLY A 115 -9.31 -5.33 -2.44
CA GLY A 115 -9.50 -6.56 -1.65
C GLY A 115 -10.85 -7.22 -1.89
N PHE A 116 -11.94 -6.44 -1.85
CA PHE A 116 -13.27 -6.95 -2.17
C PHE A 116 -13.40 -7.38 -3.63
N GLY A 117 -12.77 -6.67 -4.56
CA GLY A 117 -12.68 -7.10 -5.95
C GLY A 117 -12.03 -8.48 -6.10
N TYR A 118 -10.91 -8.73 -5.41
CA TYR A 118 -10.28 -10.05 -5.39
C TYR A 118 -11.10 -11.12 -4.68
N TYR A 119 -11.88 -10.73 -3.67
CA TYR A 119 -12.76 -11.65 -2.95
C TYR A 119 -13.88 -12.15 -3.88
N LEU A 120 -14.55 -11.23 -4.57
CA LEU A 120 -15.65 -11.54 -5.49
C LEU A 120 -15.19 -12.32 -6.71
N GLN A 121 -14.01 -12.02 -7.24
CA GLN A 121 -13.46 -12.71 -8.41
C GLN A 121 -12.75 -14.03 -8.04
N GLU A 122 -12.61 -14.34 -6.75
CA GLU A 122 -11.80 -15.45 -6.24
C GLU A 122 -10.37 -15.45 -6.81
N PHE A 123 -9.85 -14.27 -7.16
CA PHE A 123 -8.56 -14.15 -7.83
C PHE A 123 -7.45 -14.59 -6.89
N PHE A 124 -7.45 -14.11 -5.63
CA PHE A 124 -6.67 -14.66 -4.53
C PHE A 124 -7.52 -15.58 -3.64
N ASN A 125 -6.88 -16.31 -2.72
CA ASN A 125 -7.61 -17.05 -1.68
C ASN A 125 -8.56 -16.09 -0.96
N LYS A 126 -9.84 -16.49 -0.78
CA LYS A 126 -10.89 -15.66 -0.17
C LYS A 126 -10.50 -15.04 1.18
N ILE A 127 -9.78 -15.78 2.02
CA ILE A 127 -9.32 -15.28 3.32
C ILE A 127 -8.35 -14.12 3.10
N LEU A 128 -7.36 -14.29 2.22
CA LEU A 128 -6.37 -13.24 1.93
C LEU A 128 -7.00 -12.01 1.29
N SER A 129 -7.92 -12.20 0.33
CA SER A 129 -8.68 -11.11 -0.29
C SER A 129 -9.55 -10.36 0.73
N GLY A 130 -10.23 -11.10 1.61
CA GLY A 130 -11.04 -10.55 2.68
C GLY A 130 -10.20 -9.77 3.70
N LEU A 131 -9.04 -10.30 4.09
CA LEU A 131 -8.10 -9.60 4.97
C LEU A 131 -7.57 -8.30 4.36
N LEU A 132 -7.26 -8.29 3.06
CA LEU A 132 -6.90 -7.06 2.35
C LEU A 132 -8.05 -6.04 2.36
N GLY A 133 -9.28 -6.49 2.11
CA GLY A 133 -10.48 -5.66 2.17
C GLY A 133 -10.69 -5.04 3.56
N LEU A 134 -10.62 -5.87 4.61
CA LEU A 134 -10.77 -5.46 6.00
C LEU A 134 -9.65 -4.51 6.44
N LEU A 135 -8.39 -4.78 6.07
CA LEU A 135 -7.28 -3.87 6.30
C LEU A 135 -7.56 -2.49 5.69
N GLY A 136 -8.09 -2.46 4.46
CA GLY A 136 -8.49 -1.21 3.81
C GLY A 136 -9.57 -0.47 4.60
N CYS A 137 -10.61 -1.16 5.07
CA CYS A 137 -11.65 -0.54 5.89
C CYS A 137 -11.10 0.01 7.22
N ILE A 138 -10.31 -0.80 7.94
CA ILE A 138 -9.71 -0.41 9.22
C ILE A 138 -8.76 0.76 9.03
N GLY A 139 -7.87 0.71 8.04
CA GLY A 139 -6.92 1.78 7.76
C GLY A 139 -7.61 3.09 7.34
N PHE A 140 -8.69 3.01 6.55
CA PHE A 140 -9.47 4.19 6.18
C PHE A 140 -10.09 4.87 7.40
N LEU A 141 -10.72 4.09 8.30
CA LEU A 141 -11.32 4.65 9.52
C LEU A 141 -10.25 5.16 10.49
N ALA A 142 -9.20 4.38 10.69
CA ALA A 142 -8.08 4.71 11.57
C ALA A 142 -7.42 6.03 11.18
N ILE A 143 -7.02 6.18 9.91
CA ILE A 143 -6.32 7.38 9.44
C ILE A 143 -7.31 8.51 9.16
N GLY A 144 -8.44 8.21 8.51
CA GLY A 144 -9.41 9.21 8.12
C GLY A 144 -10.10 9.89 9.30
N ILE A 145 -10.39 9.14 10.37
CA ILE A 145 -11.05 9.66 11.58
C ILE A 145 -10.03 9.96 12.69
N GLY A 146 -9.06 9.06 12.92
CA GLY A 146 -8.05 9.21 13.97
C GLY A 146 -6.92 10.20 13.65
N GLY A 147 -6.61 10.43 12.38
CA GLY A 147 -5.49 11.29 11.95
C GLY A 147 -4.21 10.49 11.62
N VAL A 148 -3.21 11.16 11.04
CA VAL A 148 -1.91 10.54 10.67
C VAL A 148 -0.88 10.68 11.79
N GLY A 149 -1.07 11.65 12.70
CA GLY A 149 -0.19 11.94 13.83
C GLY A 149 -0.60 11.34 15.18
N ASP A 150 -1.67 10.55 15.24
CA ASP A 150 -2.04 9.82 16.46
C ASP A 150 -1.37 8.44 16.43
N ASP A 151 -0.23 8.35 17.10
CA ASP A 151 0.74 7.25 17.02
C ASP A 151 0.08 5.87 17.12
N ALA A 152 -0.94 5.71 17.97
CA ALA A 152 -1.58 4.42 18.22
C ALA A 152 -2.21 3.75 16.99
N TYR A 153 -2.75 4.53 16.04
CA TYR A 153 -3.49 3.98 14.91
C TYR A 153 -2.61 3.81 13.67
N GLY A 154 -1.72 4.77 13.40
CA GLY A 154 -0.72 4.67 12.34
C GLY A 154 0.26 3.52 12.59
N GLU A 155 0.73 3.36 13.83
CA GLU A 155 1.66 2.30 14.22
C GLU A 155 1.06 0.89 14.09
N MET A 156 -0.27 0.74 14.11
CA MET A 156 -0.91 -0.56 13.90
C MET A 156 -1.12 -0.84 12.40
N VAL A 157 -1.62 0.14 11.65
CA VAL A 157 -2.09 -0.07 10.27
C VAL A 157 -0.93 -0.31 9.31
N TRP A 158 0.18 0.41 9.43
CA TRP A 158 1.30 0.28 8.51
C TRP A 158 2.03 -1.07 8.59
N PRO A 159 2.34 -1.62 9.78
CA PRO A 159 2.89 -2.98 9.89
C PRO A 159 1.97 -4.06 9.32
N LEU A 160 0.66 -3.94 9.54
CA LEU A 160 -0.32 -4.87 8.97
C LEU A 160 -0.37 -4.75 7.45
N PHE A 161 -0.31 -3.53 6.91
CA PHE A 161 -0.18 -3.30 5.48
C PHE A 161 1.05 -3.99 4.89
N MET A 162 2.23 -3.78 5.51
CA MET A 162 3.48 -4.40 5.06
C MET A 162 3.39 -5.93 5.09
N LEU A 163 2.81 -6.50 6.14
CA LEU A 163 2.60 -7.94 6.26
C LEU A 163 1.67 -8.49 5.16
N VAL A 164 0.55 -7.82 4.90
CA VAL A 164 -0.40 -8.24 3.85
C VAL A 164 0.25 -8.15 2.46
N MET A 165 1.02 -7.09 2.17
CA MET A 165 1.78 -6.99 0.93
C MET A 165 2.80 -8.13 0.80
N LEU A 166 3.54 -8.44 1.87
CA LEU A 166 4.50 -9.53 1.86
C LEU A 166 3.82 -10.89 1.58
N VAL A 167 2.68 -11.16 2.23
CA VAL A 167 1.91 -12.40 2.03
C VAL A 167 1.35 -12.47 0.61
N LEU A 168 0.81 -11.38 0.07
CA LEU A 168 0.38 -11.30 -1.34
C LEU A 168 1.55 -11.56 -2.28
N GLY A 169 2.74 -11.04 -1.98
CA GLY A 169 3.94 -11.27 -2.76
C GLY A 169 4.36 -12.73 -2.78
N VAL A 170 4.52 -13.35 -1.61
CA VAL A 170 4.88 -14.77 -1.49
C VAL A 170 3.85 -15.68 -2.15
N THR A 171 2.55 -15.43 -1.94
CA THR A 171 1.49 -16.24 -2.56
C THR A 171 1.45 -16.07 -4.08
N THR A 172 1.69 -14.87 -4.60
CA THR A 172 1.80 -14.61 -6.04
C THR A 172 2.99 -15.32 -6.65
N LEU A 173 4.15 -15.32 -5.98
CA LEU A 173 5.33 -16.06 -6.43
C LEU A 173 5.09 -17.58 -6.47
N ARG A 174 4.40 -18.12 -5.47
CA ARG A 174 4.08 -19.57 -5.40
C ARG A 174 3.06 -20.01 -6.44
N ARG A 175 2.23 -19.10 -6.94
CA ARG A 175 1.35 -19.34 -8.09
C ARG A 175 2.07 -19.33 -9.44
N ALA A 176 3.38 -19.05 -9.47
CA ALA A 176 4.18 -19.09 -10.68
C ALA A 176 4.52 -20.55 -11.06
N GLU A 177 3.52 -21.40 -11.21
CA GLU A 177 3.61 -22.66 -11.92
C GLU A 177 3.06 -22.48 -13.33
#